data_AF-A0A931K958-F1
#
_entry.id   AF-A0A931K958-F1
#
_cell.length_a   1.000
_cell.length_b   1.000
_cell.length_c   1.000
_cell.angle_alpha   90.00
_cell.angle_beta   90.00
_cell.angle_gamma   90.00
#
_symmetry.space_group_name_H-M   'P 1'
#
loop_
_entity.id
_entity.type
_entity.pdbx_description
1 polymer ?
#
loop_
_entity_poly.entity_id
_entity_poly.type
_entity_poly.pdbx_seq_one_letter_code
_entity_poly.pdbx_strand_id
1 'polypeptide(L)'
;MLLKLFVRFHPASPGFHPLRKFGEILSASDLNLRTFLMGVLYRLSAGVCAVHTPAAAGSRQFASFLMGLSAFLVASFGVPTTSFAVNPTLSDPTLTVSTVVGGLTQPTCMAFLGPNDFLINEKASGRVKRVVNGMVVATVLDLPVNSNSERGLLGMALHPGFPEFPFVYLYWTESSTGSDSTVVSEVGNPSSAFPPGTPQPLGNRVDRFVWNAGAQTLTHDGNLIRLRAFQQDNNSVAAPQAGNHNGGQIRFGPDGKLYIQIGDNGRRGWLQNLPNGPLLPPGPDDAFGGPAPDNNHLTGSIFRLNPDGTTPTDNPFFAAGASIGGEVGANIQKIYSYGHRNHFGLAFDPFSGNLWNAENGDDSFDEINKIVPGGNYGWIQTMGPMARISQFKKIEMNFYNPVTATLGTLQQIRYPTTRIAYSPALALSNLFALPGSTYQDPEMSWRYAVPPSAIGFVNGTALGANYAGSMWIGEARTTSITGGTTGTFAGGALMVFRLTPDRAHLDLSADVRLVDRVADNGTYPPPVGTNPATAGFKFDGRESESLLIGQNFGVATDIQTGPDGLLYVVSNTDGAVYVIGRTRVSPP
;
A
#
# COMPACT_ATOMS: atom_id res chain seq x y z
N MET A 1 -25.33 -29.43 -39.90
CA MET A 1 -25.61 -30.61 -40.75
C MET A 1 -26.14 -31.72 -39.83
N LEU A 2 -27.43 -32.05 -40.00
CA LEU A 2 -28.21 -33.16 -39.44
C LEU A 2 -28.58 -33.23 -37.93
N LEU A 3 -29.83 -32.83 -37.73
CA LEU A 3 -30.84 -33.09 -36.70
C LEU A 3 -31.29 -34.57 -36.64
N LYS A 4 -31.76 -35.06 -35.47
CA LYS A 4 -33.01 -35.86 -35.24
C LYS A 4 -33.04 -36.40 -33.78
N LEU A 5 -34.03 -36.04 -32.94
CA LEU A 5 -35.38 -36.66 -32.74
C LEU A 5 -35.29 -38.11 -32.19
N PHE A 6 -36.08 -38.65 -31.25
CA PHE A 6 -37.21 -38.25 -30.37
C PHE A 6 -37.68 -39.52 -29.59
N VAL A 7 -38.62 -39.39 -28.63
CA VAL A 7 -39.54 -40.43 -28.05
C VAL A 7 -38.95 -41.46 -27.05
N ARG A 8 -39.59 -41.94 -25.96
CA ARG A 8 -40.67 -41.61 -24.98
C ARG A 8 -40.81 -42.86 -24.07
N PHE A 9 -41.20 -42.67 -22.78
CA PHE A 9 -42.13 -43.49 -21.93
C PHE A 9 -41.82 -44.99 -21.66
N HIS A 10 -42.15 -45.65 -20.54
CA HIS A 10 -43.04 -45.44 -19.37
C HIS A 10 -42.60 -46.40 -18.19
N PRO A 11 -43.22 -46.35 -17.00
CA PRO A 11 -42.70 -46.81 -15.70
C PRO A 11 -43.27 -48.15 -15.19
N ALA A 12 -42.68 -48.75 -14.13
CA ALA A 12 -43.39 -49.63 -13.18
C ALA A 12 -42.59 -49.86 -11.87
N SER A 13 -43.35 -49.84 -10.76
CA SER A 13 -43.02 -49.82 -9.32
C SER A 13 -42.57 -51.18 -8.70
N PRO A 14 -42.74 -51.46 -7.38
CA PRO A 14 -41.79 -51.25 -6.27
C PRO A 14 -41.53 -52.54 -5.42
N GLY A 15 -40.69 -52.52 -4.37
CA GLY A 15 -40.75 -53.60 -3.37
C GLY A 15 -39.60 -53.77 -2.36
N PHE A 16 -39.90 -53.40 -1.10
CA PHE A 16 -39.61 -54.10 0.17
C PHE A 16 -38.18 -54.50 0.64
N HIS A 17 -37.81 -53.91 1.80
CA HIS A 17 -36.89 -54.36 2.89
C HIS A 17 -37.23 -55.77 3.46
N PRO A 18 -36.43 -56.49 4.31
CA PRO A 18 -35.52 -55.97 5.37
C PRO A 18 -34.27 -56.80 5.84
N LEU A 19 -33.43 -56.15 6.66
CA LEU A 19 -32.63 -56.62 7.84
C LEU A 19 -31.78 -57.93 7.78
N ARG A 20 -30.44 -57.80 7.99
CA ARG A 20 -29.70 -58.37 9.15
C ARG A 20 -28.22 -57.95 9.20
N LYS A 21 -27.68 -57.99 10.43
CA LYS A 21 -26.46 -57.40 11.00
C LYS A 21 -25.13 -58.14 10.72
N PHE A 22 -24.03 -57.44 11.10
CA PHE A 22 -22.61 -57.81 11.27
C PHE A 22 -21.78 -57.84 9.97
N GLY A 23 -20.57 -57.28 9.87
CA GLY A 23 -19.70 -56.50 10.75
C GLY A 23 -18.33 -56.37 10.04
N GLU A 24 -17.67 -55.22 10.22
CA GLU A 24 -16.22 -54.99 10.11
C GLU A 24 -15.42 -55.04 8.78
N ILE A 25 -14.66 -53.94 8.58
CA ILE A 25 -13.37 -53.73 7.89
C ILE A 25 -13.38 -53.36 6.38
N LEU A 26 -12.51 -52.38 6.05
CA LEU A 26 -12.13 -51.76 4.75
C LEU A 26 -12.95 -50.54 4.33
N SER A 27 -12.40 -49.48 3.75
CA SER A 27 -11.09 -48.82 3.71
C SER A 27 -11.32 -47.55 2.88
N ALA A 28 -10.50 -46.54 3.08
CA ALA A 28 -10.54 -45.25 2.38
C ALA A 28 -10.67 -45.35 0.84
N SER A 29 -11.60 -44.60 0.26
CA SER A 29 -11.50 -44.04 -1.10
C SER A 29 -12.65 -43.07 -1.37
N ASP A 30 -12.43 -41.78 -1.10
CA ASP A 30 -12.96 -40.69 -1.94
C ASP A 30 -12.29 -39.36 -1.56
N LEU A 31 -10.95 -39.39 -1.65
CA LEU A 31 -10.12 -38.19 -1.61
C LEU A 31 -9.00 -38.31 -2.64
N ASN A 32 -9.33 -38.59 -3.90
CA ASN A 32 -8.35 -38.58 -5.00
C ASN A 32 -9.03 -38.37 -6.36
N LEU A 33 -9.41 -37.13 -6.65
CA LEU A 33 -9.45 -36.64 -8.04
C LEU A 33 -9.00 -35.18 -8.20
N ARG A 34 -8.85 -34.43 -7.11
CA ARG A 34 -8.26 -33.07 -7.13
C ARG A 34 -6.77 -33.00 -6.80
N THR A 35 -6.21 -34.06 -6.21
CA THR A 35 -4.78 -34.12 -5.82
C THR A 35 -3.87 -34.69 -6.93
N PHE A 36 -4.42 -35.20 -8.03
CA PHE A 36 -3.62 -35.78 -9.12
C PHE A 36 -3.34 -34.82 -10.29
N LEU A 37 -4.01 -33.65 -10.35
CA LEU A 37 -3.76 -32.64 -11.40
C LEU A 37 -2.87 -31.46 -10.97
N MET A 38 -2.46 -31.39 -9.70
CA MET A 38 -1.56 -30.32 -9.20
C MET A 38 -0.16 -30.83 -8.81
N GLY A 39 0.17 -32.10 -9.07
CA GLY A 39 1.44 -32.73 -8.68
C GLY A 39 2.49 -32.89 -9.78
N VAL A 40 2.21 -32.51 -11.04
CA VAL A 40 3.08 -32.84 -12.19
C VAL A 40 3.71 -31.61 -12.88
N LEU A 41 3.44 -30.38 -12.42
CA LEU A 41 4.08 -29.16 -12.95
C LEU A 41 5.12 -28.52 -12.04
N TYR A 42 5.56 -29.21 -10.98
CA TYR A 42 6.52 -28.67 -10.01
C TYR A 42 7.68 -29.63 -9.70
N ARG A 43 8.31 -30.22 -10.73
CA ARG A 43 9.66 -30.78 -10.66
C ARG A 43 10.33 -30.73 -12.03
N LEU A 44 10.92 -29.58 -12.37
CA LEU A 44 12.00 -29.45 -13.36
C LEU A 44 12.54 -28.00 -13.31
N SER A 45 13.37 -27.68 -12.31
CA SER A 45 14.45 -26.67 -12.41
C SER A 45 15.14 -26.44 -11.06
N ALA A 46 15.98 -27.39 -10.65
CA ALA A 46 17.13 -27.19 -9.77
C ALA A 46 18.08 -28.34 -10.15
N GLY A 47 19.33 -28.20 -10.55
CA GLY A 47 20.27 -27.09 -10.64
C GLY A 47 21.63 -27.77 -10.55
N VAL A 48 22.56 -27.58 -11.51
CA VAL A 48 23.95 -28.05 -11.37
C VAL A 48 24.90 -27.10 -12.11
N CYS A 49 25.83 -26.52 -11.36
CA CYS A 49 27.07 -25.88 -11.81
C CYS A 49 28.00 -26.86 -12.54
N ALA A 50 28.76 -26.37 -13.53
CA ALA A 50 30.24 -26.35 -13.54
C ALA A 50 30.87 -26.38 -14.96
N VAL A 51 31.61 -25.30 -15.25
CA VAL A 51 32.93 -25.16 -15.92
C VAL A 51 33.26 -25.95 -17.21
N HIS A 52 33.56 -25.19 -18.28
CA HIS A 52 34.70 -25.27 -19.24
C HIS A 52 34.28 -25.02 -20.71
N THR A 53 34.85 -23.97 -21.30
CA THR A 53 35.02 -23.73 -22.75
C THR A 53 36.12 -24.62 -23.35
N PRO A 54 36.44 -24.59 -24.68
CA PRO A 54 35.63 -24.39 -25.89
C PRO A 54 35.94 -25.47 -26.99
N ALA A 55 35.18 -25.54 -28.10
CA ALA A 55 35.72 -25.80 -29.45
C ALA A 55 34.66 -25.88 -30.57
N ALA A 56 34.88 -25.04 -31.58
CA ALA A 56 34.87 -25.30 -33.04
C ALA A 56 33.70 -26.03 -33.74
N ALA A 57 33.06 -25.25 -34.62
CA ALA A 57 32.92 -25.44 -36.07
C ALA A 57 32.43 -26.80 -36.64
N GLY A 58 31.47 -26.71 -37.57
CA GLY A 58 31.40 -27.68 -38.68
C GLY A 58 30.00 -28.05 -39.13
N SER A 59 29.47 -27.27 -40.07
CA SER A 59 28.39 -27.61 -40.98
C SER A 59 28.46 -29.03 -41.56
N ARG A 60 27.31 -29.70 -41.76
CA ARG A 60 26.86 -30.19 -43.09
C ARG A 60 25.45 -30.80 -43.06
N GLN A 61 24.77 -30.52 -44.16
CA GLN A 61 23.41 -30.85 -44.57
C GLN A 61 23.21 -32.36 -44.82
N PHE A 62 21.98 -32.89 -44.68
CA PHE A 62 21.08 -33.25 -45.80
C PHE A 62 19.82 -34.03 -45.34
N ALA A 63 18.74 -33.80 -46.10
CA ALA A 63 17.37 -34.32 -46.10
C ALA A 63 17.16 -35.82 -45.77
N SER A 64 16.03 -36.27 -45.23
CA SER A 64 14.76 -36.56 -45.95
C SER A 64 13.75 -37.17 -44.94
N PHE A 65 12.51 -36.68 -44.76
CA PHE A 65 11.23 -36.98 -45.46
C PHE A 65 10.30 -37.95 -44.68
N LEU A 66 8.98 -37.63 -44.69
CA LEU A 66 7.77 -38.37 -44.24
C LEU A 66 7.37 -38.40 -42.76
N MET A 67 6.38 -37.57 -42.38
CA MET A 67 4.96 -37.95 -42.23
C MET A 67 4.15 -36.77 -41.67
N GLY A 68 3.15 -36.33 -42.43
CA GLY A 68 2.10 -35.45 -41.92
C GLY A 68 0.97 -36.25 -41.29
N LEU A 69 0.35 -35.71 -40.23
CA LEU A 69 -1.10 -35.52 -40.15
C LEU A 69 -1.46 -34.68 -38.90
N SER A 70 -2.12 -33.54 -39.15
CA SER A 70 -3.23 -33.00 -38.36
C SER A 70 -3.02 -32.59 -36.90
N ALA A 71 -2.51 -31.37 -36.67
CA ALA A 71 -2.83 -30.60 -35.47
C ALA A 71 -3.92 -29.57 -35.81
N PHE A 72 -5.17 -29.87 -35.47
CA PHE A 72 -6.25 -28.88 -35.41
C PHE A 72 -5.91 -27.88 -34.29
N LEU A 73 -5.59 -26.64 -34.66
CA LEU A 73 -5.55 -25.52 -33.73
C LEU A 73 -6.98 -25.26 -33.23
N VAL A 74 -7.30 -25.65 -32.00
CA VAL A 74 -8.41 -25.02 -31.27
C VAL A 74 -7.88 -23.67 -30.80
N ALA A 75 -7.97 -22.66 -31.65
CA ALA A 75 -7.87 -21.27 -31.22
C ALA A 75 -9.05 -21.02 -30.27
N SER A 76 -8.80 -21.18 -28.97
CA SER A 76 -9.72 -20.71 -27.95
C SER A 76 -9.72 -19.19 -28.04
N PHE A 77 -10.68 -18.63 -28.76
CA PHE A 77 -11.04 -17.22 -28.63
C PHE A 77 -11.46 -17.04 -27.17
N GLY A 78 -10.53 -16.59 -26.34
CA GLY A 78 -10.85 -16.09 -25.02
C GLY A 78 -11.79 -14.91 -25.22
N VAL A 79 -13.09 -15.13 -25.01
CA VAL A 79 -14.01 -14.03 -24.81
C VAL A 79 -13.48 -13.31 -23.57
N PRO A 80 -13.06 -12.03 -23.65
CA PRO A 80 -12.69 -11.30 -22.46
C PRO A 80 -13.93 -11.29 -21.57
N THR A 81 -13.85 -11.98 -20.44
CA THR A 81 -14.85 -11.83 -19.39
C THR A 81 -14.65 -10.44 -18.83
N THR A 82 -15.45 -9.48 -19.29
CA THR A 82 -15.64 -8.24 -18.57
C THR A 82 -16.26 -8.62 -17.23
N SER A 83 -15.46 -8.64 -16.16
CA SER A 83 -16.05 -8.63 -14.83
C SER A 83 -16.88 -7.36 -14.76
N PHE A 84 -18.18 -7.47 -14.56
CA PHE A 84 -19.00 -6.30 -14.25
C PHE A 84 -18.43 -5.71 -12.95
N ALA A 85 -17.74 -4.57 -13.06
CA ALA A 85 -17.35 -3.81 -11.89
C ALA A 85 -18.64 -3.47 -11.13
N VAL A 86 -18.74 -3.89 -9.89
CA VAL A 86 -19.86 -3.51 -9.03
C VAL A 86 -19.70 -2.02 -8.77
N ASN A 87 -20.73 -1.23 -9.07
CA ASN A 87 -20.67 0.21 -8.85
C ASN A 87 -20.45 0.52 -7.36
N PRO A 88 -19.69 1.58 -7.02
CA PRO A 88 -19.58 2.06 -5.65
C PRO A 88 -20.96 2.32 -5.04
N THR A 89 -21.09 2.05 -3.75
CA THR A 89 -22.32 2.27 -2.98
C THR A 89 -22.02 2.98 -1.68
N LEU A 90 -22.99 3.75 -1.17
CA LEU A 90 -22.93 4.43 0.11
C LEU A 90 -24.06 3.94 1.01
N SER A 91 -23.78 3.81 2.31
CA SER A 91 -24.78 3.35 3.30
C SER A 91 -25.75 4.46 3.72
N ASP A 92 -25.35 5.74 3.61
CA ASP A 92 -26.25 6.88 3.85
C ASP A 92 -27.04 7.22 2.56
N PRO A 93 -28.38 7.07 2.53
CA PRO A 93 -29.21 7.35 1.36
C PRO A 93 -29.31 8.84 1.00
N THR A 94 -28.84 9.73 1.88
CA THR A 94 -28.76 11.17 1.61
C THR A 94 -27.50 11.56 0.83
N LEU A 95 -26.58 10.62 0.62
CA LEU A 95 -25.41 10.78 -0.22
C LEU A 95 -25.58 10.05 -1.56
N THR A 96 -24.89 10.56 -2.58
CA THR A 96 -24.79 9.95 -3.90
C THR A 96 -23.33 9.82 -4.30
N VAL A 97 -23.00 8.75 -5.02
CA VAL A 97 -21.70 8.57 -5.67
C VAL A 97 -21.88 8.52 -7.19
N SER A 98 -21.01 9.18 -7.93
CA SER A 98 -20.97 9.13 -9.40
C SER A 98 -19.55 9.14 -9.92
N THR A 99 -19.32 8.53 -11.08
CA THR A 99 -18.02 8.56 -11.76
C THR A 99 -17.80 9.93 -12.40
N VAL A 100 -16.66 10.55 -12.09
CA VAL A 100 -16.20 11.81 -12.71
C VAL A 100 -15.47 11.52 -14.00
N VAL A 101 -14.55 10.56 -13.97
CA VAL A 101 -13.76 10.10 -15.10
C VAL A 101 -13.41 8.62 -14.88
N GLY A 102 -13.37 7.84 -15.96
CA GLY A 102 -12.96 6.44 -15.95
C GLY A 102 -11.95 6.13 -17.06
N GLY A 103 -11.48 4.90 -17.15
CA GLY A 103 -10.52 4.46 -18.16
C GLY A 103 -9.07 4.93 -17.89
N LEU A 104 -8.77 5.28 -16.64
CA LEU A 104 -7.42 5.61 -16.18
C LEU A 104 -6.63 4.33 -15.90
N THR A 105 -5.31 4.39 -16.06
CA THR A 105 -4.42 3.25 -15.77
C THR A 105 -3.79 3.39 -14.39
N GLN A 106 -4.31 2.65 -13.41
CA GLN A 106 -3.80 2.63 -12.02
C GLN A 106 -3.57 4.04 -11.44
N PRO A 107 -4.61 4.89 -11.34
CA PRO A 107 -4.43 6.23 -10.83
C PRO A 107 -4.04 6.25 -9.35
N THR A 108 -3.20 7.20 -8.94
CA THR A 108 -2.63 7.25 -7.58
C THR A 108 -2.92 8.53 -6.82
N CYS A 109 -2.83 9.69 -7.46
CA CYS A 109 -3.02 10.98 -6.81
C CYS A 109 -3.55 12.00 -7.80
N MET A 110 -4.38 12.93 -7.32
CA MET A 110 -4.92 14.03 -8.12
C MET A 110 -4.64 15.39 -7.49
N ALA A 111 -4.70 16.45 -8.29
CA ALA A 111 -4.63 17.81 -7.79
C ALA A 111 -5.45 18.76 -8.65
N PHE A 112 -6.35 19.54 -8.02
CA PHE A 112 -7.20 20.49 -8.72
C PHE A 112 -6.43 21.73 -9.17
N LEU A 113 -6.49 22.03 -10.47
CA LEU A 113 -6.05 23.30 -11.04
C LEU A 113 -7.17 24.35 -10.96
N GLY A 114 -8.42 23.90 -10.88
CA GLY A 114 -9.61 24.73 -10.74
C GLY A 114 -10.89 23.88 -10.73
N PRO A 115 -12.08 24.52 -10.78
CA PRO A 115 -13.35 23.80 -10.87
C PRO A 115 -13.38 22.89 -12.11
N ASN A 116 -13.64 21.58 -11.90
CA ASN A 116 -13.66 20.56 -12.96
C ASN A 116 -12.37 20.44 -13.79
N ASP A 117 -11.24 20.93 -13.31
CA ASP A 117 -9.93 20.85 -13.97
C ASP A 117 -8.89 20.34 -12.98
N PHE A 118 -8.33 19.17 -13.22
CA PHE A 118 -7.35 18.55 -12.33
C PHE A 118 -6.29 17.74 -13.08
N LEU A 119 -5.14 17.62 -12.45
CA LEU A 119 -4.10 16.67 -12.84
C LEU A 119 -4.31 15.35 -12.12
N ILE A 120 -3.93 14.24 -12.75
CA ILE A 120 -3.98 12.91 -12.16
C ILE A 120 -2.79 12.06 -12.60
N ASN A 121 -2.17 11.40 -11.64
CA ASN A 121 -1.06 10.47 -11.87
C ASN A 121 -1.57 9.11 -12.36
N GLU A 122 -0.89 8.51 -13.32
CA GLU A 122 -0.98 7.09 -13.66
C GLU A 122 0.29 6.36 -13.20
N LYS A 123 0.13 5.40 -12.28
CA LYS A 123 1.26 4.78 -11.55
C LYS A 123 2.32 4.16 -12.45
N ALA A 124 1.89 3.31 -13.39
CA ALA A 124 2.77 2.39 -14.10
C ALA A 124 3.32 2.95 -15.41
N SER A 125 2.59 3.90 -16.01
CA SER A 125 3.01 4.60 -17.23
C SER A 125 3.83 5.86 -16.94
N GLY A 126 3.95 6.24 -15.66
CA GLY A 126 4.66 7.47 -15.26
C GLY A 126 4.05 8.77 -15.78
N ARG A 127 2.80 8.70 -16.26
CA ARG A 127 2.13 9.82 -16.92
C ARG A 127 1.34 10.66 -15.94
N VAL A 128 1.43 11.98 -16.11
CA VAL A 128 0.48 12.92 -15.54
C VAL A 128 -0.55 13.27 -16.63
N LYS A 129 -1.82 12.98 -16.36
CA LYS A 129 -2.94 13.32 -17.23
C LYS A 129 -3.61 14.59 -16.74
N ARG A 130 -4.18 15.38 -17.65
CA ARG A 130 -5.10 16.47 -17.31
C ARG A 130 -6.52 16.06 -17.64
N VAL A 131 -7.42 16.24 -16.69
CA VAL A 131 -8.85 15.99 -16.82
C VAL A 131 -9.59 17.30 -16.74
N VAL A 132 -10.43 17.58 -17.73
CA VAL A 132 -11.29 18.77 -17.79
C VAL A 132 -12.72 18.31 -18.05
N ASN A 133 -13.66 18.73 -17.19
CA ASN A 133 -15.08 18.39 -17.29
C ASN A 133 -15.32 16.87 -17.43
N GLY A 134 -14.59 16.08 -16.63
CA GLY A 134 -14.70 14.62 -16.62
C GLY A 134 -14.04 13.89 -17.80
N MET A 135 -13.34 14.60 -18.69
CA MET A 135 -12.64 14.01 -19.84
C MET A 135 -11.13 14.17 -19.72
N VAL A 136 -10.36 13.12 -20.01
CA VAL A 136 -8.91 13.21 -20.17
C VAL A 136 -8.61 14.00 -21.45
N VAL A 137 -7.99 15.17 -21.34
CA VAL A 137 -7.73 16.07 -22.48
C VAL A 137 -6.27 16.07 -22.93
N ALA A 138 -5.33 15.70 -22.04
CA ALA A 138 -3.91 15.71 -22.36
C ALA A 138 -3.11 14.75 -21.45
N THR A 139 -1.94 14.34 -21.96
CA THR A 139 -0.82 13.87 -21.12
C THR A 139 0.17 15.03 -21.04
N VAL A 140 0.41 15.54 -19.83
CA VAL A 140 1.19 16.76 -19.61
C VAL A 140 2.64 16.49 -19.20
N LEU A 141 2.93 15.24 -18.80
CA LEU A 141 4.24 14.72 -18.43
C LEU A 141 4.27 13.20 -18.59
N ASP A 142 5.44 12.65 -18.91
CA ASP A 142 5.72 11.21 -18.96
C ASP A 142 7.12 11.00 -18.34
N LEU A 143 7.19 10.24 -17.24
CA LEU A 143 8.41 9.99 -16.47
C LEU A 143 8.77 8.50 -16.55
N PRO A 144 10.06 8.13 -16.68
CA PRO A 144 10.47 6.73 -16.76
C PRO A 144 10.39 6.06 -15.38
N VAL A 145 9.27 5.42 -15.07
CA VAL A 145 9.03 4.89 -13.72
C VAL A 145 9.45 3.43 -13.58
N ASN A 146 10.00 3.07 -12.42
CA ASN A 146 9.97 1.68 -11.97
C ASN A 146 8.62 1.47 -11.28
N SER A 147 7.77 0.58 -11.78
CA SER A 147 6.41 0.39 -11.27
C SER A 147 6.17 -0.96 -10.59
N ASN A 148 7.26 -1.67 -10.26
CA ASN A 148 7.18 -2.93 -9.52
C ASN A 148 6.49 -2.75 -8.16
N SER A 149 5.46 -3.56 -7.90
CA SER A 149 4.70 -3.56 -6.64
C SER A 149 4.18 -2.16 -6.26
N GLU A 150 4.69 -1.54 -5.19
CA GLU A 150 4.21 -0.23 -4.69
C GLU A 150 4.93 0.96 -5.33
N ARG A 151 5.96 0.72 -6.16
CA ARG A 151 6.69 1.78 -6.86
C ARG A 151 5.89 2.37 -8.02
N GLY A 152 6.27 3.56 -8.47
CA GLY A 152 5.71 4.19 -9.67
C GLY A 152 5.61 5.70 -9.51
N LEU A 153 4.70 6.33 -10.24
CA LEU A 153 4.30 7.71 -10.00
C LEU A 153 3.21 7.75 -8.92
N LEU A 154 3.53 8.29 -7.74
CA LEU A 154 2.74 8.10 -6.52
C LEU A 154 2.04 9.40 -6.10
N GLY A 155 2.72 10.28 -5.38
CA GLY A 155 2.12 11.51 -4.83
C GLY A 155 2.25 12.72 -5.74
N MET A 156 1.33 13.67 -5.53
CA MET A 156 1.33 14.99 -6.14
C MET A 156 0.93 16.05 -5.10
N ALA A 157 1.54 17.23 -5.17
CA ALA A 157 1.08 18.41 -4.46
C ALA A 157 1.30 19.67 -5.31
N LEU A 158 0.36 20.62 -5.27
CA LEU A 158 0.58 21.96 -5.83
C LEU A 158 1.22 22.86 -4.76
N HIS A 159 2.00 23.84 -5.19
CA HIS A 159 2.46 24.89 -4.29
C HIS A 159 1.27 25.58 -3.60
N PRO A 160 1.36 25.98 -2.32
CA PRO A 160 0.24 26.63 -1.61
C PRO A 160 -0.23 27.94 -2.25
N GLY A 161 0.65 28.63 -2.97
CA GLY A 161 0.34 29.84 -3.74
C GLY A 161 0.14 29.58 -5.24
N PHE A 162 -0.34 28.40 -5.63
CA PHE A 162 -0.73 28.13 -7.01
C PHE A 162 -2.01 28.95 -7.35
N PRO A 163 -2.14 29.56 -8.55
CA PRO A 163 -1.25 29.44 -9.72
C PRO A 163 -0.11 30.46 -9.81
N GLU A 164 -0.01 31.46 -8.92
CA GLU A 164 1.03 32.49 -8.95
C GLU A 164 2.44 31.89 -8.84
N PHE A 165 2.56 30.83 -8.05
CA PHE A 165 3.71 29.94 -8.02
C PHE A 165 3.32 28.63 -8.71
N PRO A 166 3.57 28.50 -10.02
CA PRO A 166 3.07 27.39 -10.83
C PRO A 166 3.86 26.09 -10.60
N PHE A 167 4.25 25.79 -9.36
CA PHE A 167 5.02 24.62 -9.02
C PHE A 167 4.12 23.43 -8.68
N VAL A 168 4.45 22.29 -9.27
CA VAL A 168 3.87 20.97 -9.00
C VAL A 168 4.97 20.06 -8.50
N TYR A 169 4.73 19.37 -7.40
CA TYR A 169 5.66 18.45 -6.78
C TYR A 169 5.17 17.04 -7.05
N LEU A 170 6.08 16.14 -7.44
CA LEU A 170 5.76 14.73 -7.70
C LEU A 170 6.69 13.82 -6.90
N TYR A 171 6.11 12.85 -6.22
CA TYR A 171 6.83 11.72 -5.65
C TYR A 171 6.76 10.56 -6.64
N TRP A 172 7.92 10.02 -7.04
CA TRP A 172 7.96 8.91 -7.96
C TRP A 172 9.20 8.02 -7.77
N THR A 173 9.11 6.80 -8.26
CA THR A 173 10.23 5.85 -8.31
C THR A 173 10.82 5.79 -9.71
N GLU A 174 12.06 6.20 -9.86
CA GLU A 174 12.76 6.25 -11.14
C GLU A 174 13.23 4.87 -11.60
N SER A 175 13.04 4.59 -12.89
CA SER A 175 13.65 3.45 -13.57
C SER A 175 15.09 3.72 -13.99
N SER A 176 15.97 2.75 -13.78
CA SER A 176 17.37 2.86 -14.19
C SER A 176 17.55 2.79 -15.72
N THR A 177 16.54 2.37 -16.48
CA THR A 177 16.65 2.14 -17.93
C THR A 177 16.37 3.39 -18.77
N GLY A 178 15.83 4.45 -18.15
CA GLY A 178 15.32 5.62 -18.88
C GLY A 178 13.97 5.39 -19.56
N SER A 179 13.34 4.24 -19.31
CA SER A 179 11.98 3.87 -19.75
C SER A 179 11.23 3.19 -18.60
N ASP A 180 9.91 3.05 -18.72
CA ASP A 180 9.10 2.32 -17.75
C ASP A 180 9.59 0.88 -17.58
N SER A 181 9.67 0.42 -16.33
CA SER A 181 10.08 -0.95 -16.01
C SER A 181 9.35 -1.49 -14.80
N THR A 182 9.10 -2.81 -14.79
CA THR A 182 8.63 -3.55 -13.60
C THR A 182 9.72 -4.46 -13.03
N VAL A 183 10.94 -4.41 -13.56
CA VAL A 183 12.06 -5.23 -13.08
C VAL A 183 12.59 -4.64 -11.77
N VAL A 184 12.63 -5.43 -10.70
CA VAL A 184 12.91 -4.92 -9.35
C VAL A 184 14.28 -4.26 -9.24
N SER A 185 15.28 -4.78 -9.94
CA SER A 185 16.66 -4.26 -9.95
C SER A 185 16.86 -3.03 -10.82
N GLU A 186 15.91 -2.69 -11.70
CA GLU A 186 16.03 -1.56 -12.63
C GLU A 186 15.53 -0.26 -12.00
N VAL A 187 16.15 0.15 -10.90
CA VAL A 187 15.68 1.28 -10.08
C VAL A 187 16.80 2.26 -9.77
N GLY A 188 16.49 3.55 -9.95
CA GLY A 188 17.41 4.68 -9.87
C GLY A 188 18.40 4.73 -11.03
N ASN A 189 18.49 5.87 -11.72
CA ASN A 189 19.41 6.06 -12.84
C ASN A 189 20.51 7.07 -12.46
N PRO A 190 21.78 6.63 -12.26
CA PRO A 190 22.86 7.57 -11.95
C PRO A 190 23.16 8.53 -13.13
N SER A 191 22.71 8.17 -14.34
CA SER A 191 22.82 8.97 -15.56
C SER A 191 21.50 9.63 -15.96
N SER A 192 20.53 9.73 -15.03
CA SER A 192 19.22 10.30 -15.29
C SER A 192 19.28 11.70 -15.90
N ALA A 193 18.43 11.96 -16.90
CA ALA A 193 18.16 13.31 -17.41
C ALA A 193 17.43 14.21 -16.39
N PHE A 194 17.01 13.65 -15.26
CA PHE A 194 16.55 14.35 -14.07
C PHE A 194 17.66 14.34 -12.96
N PRO A 195 18.84 14.97 -13.14
CA PRO A 195 19.99 14.93 -12.20
C PRO A 195 19.70 15.74 -10.90
N PRO A 196 20.37 15.54 -9.72
CA PRO A 196 21.85 15.50 -9.52
C PRO A 196 22.57 14.22 -8.97
N GLY A 197 23.75 13.89 -9.50
CA GLY A 197 25.03 14.05 -8.78
C GLY A 197 25.69 12.95 -7.92
N THR A 198 25.07 11.81 -7.57
CA THR A 198 25.73 10.81 -6.69
C THR A 198 25.87 9.43 -7.30
N PRO A 199 27.04 8.78 -7.20
CA PRO A 199 27.27 7.42 -7.67
C PRO A 199 26.65 6.38 -6.71
N GLN A 200 25.33 6.32 -6.63
CA GLN A 200 24.52 5.19 -6.14
C GLN A 200 23.06 5.46 -6.59
N PRO A 201 22.38 4.55 -7.29
CA PRO A 201 21.00 4.80 -7.69
C PRO A 201 20.05 4.73 -6.49
N LEU A 202 19.75 5.89 -5.92
CA LEU A 202 18.54 6.09 -5.12
C LEU A 202 17.35 6.10 -6.09
N GLY A 203 16.23 5.50 -5.70
CA GLY A 203 15.13 5.23 -6.63
C GLY A 203 13.92 6.13 -6.44
N ASN A 204 13.50 6.31 -5.19
CA ASN A 204 12.41 7.20 -4.84
C ASN A 204 12.92 8.63 -4.84
N ARG A 205 12.11 9.57 -5.33
CA ARG A 205 12.49 10.97 -5.43
C ARG A 205 11.28 11.87 -5.38
N VAL A 206 11.48 13.07 -4.85
CA VAL A 206 10.53 14.17 -4.97
C VAL A 206 11.16 15.25 -5.83
N ASP A 207 10.52 15.54 -6.95
CA ASP A 207 10.93 16.60 -7.87
C ASP A 207 9.86 17.68 -7.96
N ARG A 208 10.31 18.89 -8.21
CA ARG A 208 9.49 20.06 -8.54
C ARG A 208 9.48 20.26 -10.05
N PHE A 209 8.31 20.61 -10.56
CA PHE A 209 8.03 20.91 -11.96
C PHE A 209 7.31 22.26 -12.06
N VAL A 210 7.49 22.95 -13.18
CA VAL A 210 6.76 24.17 -13.52
C VAL A 210 5.61 23.82 -14.46
N TRP A 211 4.38 24.18 -14.06
CA TRP A 211 3.17 24.10 -14.86
C TRP A 211 3.09 25.25 -15.86
N ASN A 212 2.94 24.90 -17.14
CA ASN A 212 2.64 25.86 -18.19
C ASN A 212 1.21 25.66 -18.69
N ALA A 213 0.28 26.52 -18.26
CA ALA A 213 -1.12 26.43 -18.64
C ALA A 213 -1.37 26.57 -20.16
N GLY A 214 -0.57 27.40 -20.84
CA GLY A 214 -0.69 27.64 -22.27
C GLY A 214 -0.21 26.45 -23.12
N ALA A 215 0.91 25.85 -22.74
CA ALA A 215 1.47 24.67 -23.41
C ALA A 215 0.84 23.34 -22.94
N GLN A 216 0.16 23.35 -21.78
CA GLN A 216 -0.34 22.16 -21.09
C GLN A 216 0.78 21.15 -20.79
N THR A 217 1.90 21.64 -20.26
CA THR A 217 3.07 20.82 -19.95
C THR A 217 3.56 21.05 -18.53
N LEU A 218 4.21 20.03 -17.97
CA LEU A 218 5.07 20.15 -16.80
C LEU A 218 6.53 20.06 -17.23
N THR A 219 7.33 21.04 -16.83
CA THR A 219 8.78 21.05 -17.10
C THR A 219 9.54 20.84 -15.81
N HIS A 220 10.50 19.91 -15.78
CA HIS A 220 11.31 19.65 -14.58
C HIS A 220 12.10 20.89 -14.19
N ASP A 221 12.06 21.22 -12.90
CA ASP A 221 12.74 22.39 -12.34
C ASP A 221 13.86 21.98 -11.37
N GLY A 222 13.62 21.00 -10.49
CA GLY A 222 14.68 20.50 -9.60
C GLY A 222 14.26 19.36 -8.68
N ASN A 223 15.25 18.62 -8.17
CA ASN A 223 15.06 17.57 -7.17
C ASN A 223 15.13 18.14 -5.75
N LEU A 224 14.22 17.72 -4.87
CA LEU A 224 14.16 18.14 -3.47
C LEU A 224 14.78 17.09 -2.54
N ILE A 225 14.50 15.81 -2.79
CA ILE A 225 15.05 14.71 -2.00
C ILE A 225 15.09 13.44 -2.85
N ARG A 226 16.05 12.57 -2.53
CA ARG A 226 16.11 11.19 -3.01
C ARG A 226 16.17 10.22 -1.85
N LEU A 227 15.51 9.10 -2.03
CA LEU A 227 15.32 8.08 -1.03
C LEU A 227 15.53 6.72 -1.68
N ARG A 228 16.10 5.78 -0.93
CA ARG A 228 16.33 4.44 -1.45
C ARG A 228 14.98 3.78 -1.75
N ALA A 229 14.86 3.16 -2.93
CA ALA A 229 13.72 2.31 -3.32
C ALA A 229 14.13 0.84 -3.50
N PHE A 230 15.42 0.60 -3.78
CA PHE A 230 15.92 -0.76 -3.97
C PHE A 230 16.01 -1.50 -2.64
N GLN A 231 15.39 -2.67 -2.57
CA GLN A 231 15.50 -3.60 -1.45
C GLN A 231 16.23 -4.87 -1.88
N GLN A 232 17.38 -5.13 -1.27
CA GLN A 232 18.09 -6.40 -1.40
C GLN A 232 18.95 -6.61 -0.16
N ASP A 233 18.73 -7.73 0.53
CA ASP A 233 19.60 -8.19 1.61
C ASP A 233 20.53 -9.27 1.03
N ASN A 234 21.84 -9.03 1.05
CA ASN A 234 22.85 -10.02 0.65
C ASN A 234 23.45 -10.78 1.85
N ASN A 235 22.89 -10.60 3.05
CA ASN A 235 23.30 -11.32 4.25
C ASN A 235 22.63 -12.71 4.31
N SER A 236 23.01 -13.52 5.30
CA SER A 236 22.59 -14.93 5.46
C SER A 236 21.07 -15.15 5.62
N VAL A 237 20.28 -14.07 5.68
CA VAL A 237 18.82 -14.08 5.59
C VAL A 237 18.44 -13.59 4.19
N ALA A 238 18.68 -14.42 3.17
CA ALA A 238 18.45 -14.06 1.78
C ALA A 238 16.96 -13.71 1.54
N ALA A 239 16.63 -12.42 1.57
CA ALA A 239 15.32 -11.92 1.19
C ALA A 239 15.33 -11.63 -0.33
N PRO A 240 14.27 -12.02 -1.07
CA PRO A 240 14.17 -11.68 -2.48
C PRO A 240 14.17 -10.16 -2.67
N GLN A 241 14.60 -9.71 -3.85
CA GLN A 241 14.45 -8.31 -4.22
C GLN A 241 12.97 -7.91 -4.16
N ALA A 242 12.69 -6.74 -3.60
CA ALA A 242 11.32 -6.24 -3.43
C ALA A 242 11.20 -4.75 -3.77
N GLY A 243 9.97 -4.31 -4.05
CA GLY A 243 9.61 -2.95 -4.41
C GLY A 243 8.50 -2.39 -3.51
N ASN A 244 8.56 -2.68 -2.22
CA ASN A 244 7.49 -2.41 -1.25
C ASN A 244 7.84 -1.24 -0.32
N HIS A 245 6.86 -0.79 0.44
CA HIS A 245 6.96 0.22 1.48
C HIS A 245 7.55 1.55 0.99
N ASN A 246 7.12 2.00 -0.20
CA ASN A 246 7.62 3.23 -0.81
C ASN A 246 6.92 4.48 -0.28
N GLY A 247 5.83 4.35 0.49
CA GLY A 247 5.00 5.48 0.87
C GLY A 247 4.53 6.25 -0.36
N GLY A 248 4.88 7.53 -0.41
CA GLY A 248 4.77 8.33 -1.62
C GLY A 248 3.77 9.46 -1.55
N GLN A 249 3.00 9.57 -0.47
CA GLN A 249 2.17 10.74 -0.25
C GLN A 249 3.03 11.96 0.10
N ILE A 250 2.66 13.09 -0.50
CA ILE A 250 3.23 14.40 -0.22
C ILE A 250 2.11 15.42 -0.05
N ARG A 251 2.26 16.35 0.91
CA ARG A 251 1.27 17.39 1.19
C ARG A 251 1.97 18.66 1.67
N PHE A 252 1.45 19.82 1.29
CA PHE A 252 1.82 21.04 1.98
C PHE A 252 1.04 21.17 3.29
N GLY A 253 1.75 21.51 4.37
CA GLY A 253 1.15 21.85 5.65
C GLY A 253 0.62 23.29 5.67
N PRO A 254 -0.18 23.63 6.70
CA PRO A 254 -0.65 25.00 6.93
C PRO A 254 0.50 25.99 7.20
N ASP A 255 1.69 25.48 7.52
CA ASP A 255 2.93 26.24 7.69
C ASP A 255 3.69 26.50 6.37
N GLY A 256 3.11 26.08 5.24
CA GLY A 256 3.70 26.25 3.91
C GLY A 256 4.92 25.35 3.65
N LYS A 257 5.14 24.31 4.46
CA LYS A 257 6.22 23.33 4.25
C LYS A 257 5.70 22.09 3.55
N LEU A 258 6.58 21.44 2.79
CA LEU A 258 6.29 20.19 2.10
C LEU A 258 6.59 19.02 3.03
N TYR A 259 5.57 18.22 3.31
CA TYR A 259 5.67 16.98 4.06
C TYR A 259 5.77 15.81 3.10
N ILE A 260 6.76 14.95 3.31
CA ILE A 260 7.10 13.84 2.42
C ILE A 260 7.15 12.56 3.23
N GLN A 261 6.33 11.58 2.84
CA GLN A 261 6.21 10.32 3.56
C GLN A 261 6.86 9.17 2.80
N ILE A 262 7.71 8.40 3.48
CA ILE A 262 8.27 7.15 2.99
C ILE A 262 8.14 6.05 4.05
N GLY A 263 7.75 4.86 3.62
CA GLY A 263 7.79 3.66 4.45
C GLY A 263 9.24 3.24 4.77
N ASP A 264 9.41 2.19 5.57
CA ASP A 264 10.72 1.69 5.99
C ASP A 264 11.54 1.10 4.83
N ASN A 265 10.91 0.78 3.70
CA ASN A 265 11.48 0.06 2.58
C ASN A 265 12.19 -1.26 3.00
N GLY A 266 11.70 -1.86 4.09
CA GLY A 266 12.26 -3.04 4.74
C GLY A 266 13.66 -2.86 5.34
N ARG A 267 13.99 -1.65 5.82
CA ARG A 267 15.27 -1.31 6.48
C ARG A 267 15.09 -1.42 7.99
N ARG A 268 16.19 -1.60 8.70
CA ARG A 268 16.16 -1.96 10.13
C ARG A 268 17.22 -1.18 10.88
N GLY A 269 17.22 0.12 10.65
CA GLY A 269 18.16 1.03 11.25
C GLY A 269 17.60 1.73 12.48
N TRP A 270 18.26 2.84 12.81
CA TRP A 270 17.85 3.75 13.88
C TRP A 270 16.39 4.20 13.74
N LEU A 271 15.96 4.54 12.51
CA LEU A 271 14.62 5.07 12.24
C LEU A 271 13.52 4.01 12.31
N GLN A 272 13.88 2.72 12.37
CA GLN A 272 13.00 1.60 12.65
C GLN A 272 13.22 1.04 14.07
N ASN A 273 13.70 1.87 15.01
CA ASN A 273 13.90 1.50 16.41
C ASN A 273 14.84 0.28 16.60
N LEU A 274 15.90 0.22 15.78
CA LEU A 274 16.96 -0.77 15.88
C LEU A 274 18.33 -0.08 15.93
N PRO A 275 18.77 0.39 17.12
CA PRO A 275 20.00 1.16 17.26
C PRO A 275 21.26 0.42 16.79
N ASN A 276 21.25 -0.91 16.92
CA ASN A 276 22.36 -1.80 16.57
C ASN A 276 22.12 -2.56 15.26
N GLY A 277 21.04 -2.24 14.54
CA GLY A 277 20.61 -3.03 13.39
C GLY A 277 19.96 -4.38 13.75
N PRO A 278 19.65 -5.20 12.73
CA PRO A 278 19.07 -6.52 12.88
C PRO A 278 20.03 -7.57 13.43
N LEU A 279 21.33 -7.43 13.13
CA LEU A 279 22.39 -8.33 13.57
C LEU A 279 23.02 -7.80 14.86
N LEU A 280 23.53 -8.68 15.71
CA LEU A 280 24.35 -8.22 16.83
C LEU A 280 25.64 -7.59 16.26
N PRO A 281 26.15 -6.51 16.88
CA PRO A 281 27.42 -5.92 16.47
C PRO A 281 28.52 -7.00 16.36
N PRO A 282 29.36 -6.97 15.31
CA PRO A 282 29.60 -5.86 14.38
C PRO A 282 28.87 -5.94 13.02
N GLY A 283 27.77 -6.69 12.90
CA GLY A 283 27.09 -6.87 11.60
C GLY A 283 26.40 -5.60 11.06
N PRO A 284 26.53 -5.26 9.76
CA PRO A 284 25.75 -4.18 9.15
C PRO A 284 24.24 -4.51 9.11
N ASP A 285 23.39 -3.51 8.86
CA ASP A 285 21.96 -3.73 8.62
C ASP A 285 21.73 -4.55 7.35
N ASP A 286 22.26 -4.06 6.23
CA ASP A 286 22.10 -4.72 4.94
C ASP A 286 23.37 -4.59 4.06
N ALA A 287 23.22 -4.91 2.77
CA ALA A 287 24.28 -4.83 1.78
C ALA A 287 24.92 -3.43 1.63
N PHE A 288 24.25 -2.39 2.11
CA PHE A 288 24.60 -0.98 1.98
C PHE A 288 25.12 -0.36 3.29
N GLY A 289 25.25 -1.13 4.37
CA GLY A 289 25.80 -0.68 5.64
C GLY A 289 24.74 -0.47 6.71
N GLY A 290 24.71 0.71 7.34
CA GLY A 290 23.79 1.04 8.44
C GLY A 290 24.38 0.69 9.81
N PRO A 291 23.64 0.91 10.92
CA PRO A 291 22.21 1.23 11.01
C PRO A 291 21.84 2.72 11.06
N ALA A 292 22.82 3.63 10.95
CA ALA A 292 22.58 5.08 10.99
C ALA A 292 21.90 5.58 9.71
N PRO A 293 21.08 6.65 9.76
CA PRO A 293 20.27 7.15 8.63
C PRO A 293 21.08 7.97 7.61
N ASP A 294 22.05 7.34 6.97
CA ASP A 294 22.66 7.85 5.73
C ASP A 294 21.64 7.79 4.56
N ASN A 295 22.05 8.18 3.35
CA ASN A 295 21.15 8.18 2.18
C ASN A 295 20.62 6.79 1.80
N ASN A 296 21.26 5.71 2.26
CA ASN A 296 20.80 4.35 2.04
C ASN A 296 19.77 3.91 3.08
N HIS A 297 19.77 4.52 4.26
CA HIS A 297 18.95 4.11 5.42
C HIS A 297 17.97 5.20 5.88
N LEU A 298 17.78 6.27 5.09
CA LEU A 298 16.83 7.34 5.35
C LEU A 298 15.40 6.94 4.93
N THR A 299 14.77 6.05 5.70
CA THR A 299 13.43 5.50 5.44
C THR A 299 12.59 5.43 6.71
N GLY A 300 11.30 5.10 6.60
CA GLY A 300 10.37 4.97 7.73
C GLY A 300 10.23 6.29 8.47
N SER A 301 9.95 7.35 7.73
CA SER A 301 9.93 8.72 8.25
C SER A 301 9.00 9.62 7.44
N ILE A 302 8.54 10.67 8.11
CA ILE A 302 7.95 11.84 7.46
C ILE A 302 8.99 12.95 7.52
N PHE A 303 9.35 13.50 6.37
CA PHE A 303 10.24 14.65 6.24
C PHE A 303 9.42 15.93 6.13
N ARG A 304 10.01 17.05 6.59
CA ARG A 304 9.45 18.40 6.43
C ARG A 304 10.51 19.28 5.79
N LEU A 305 10.23 19.76 4.58
CA LEU A 305 11.14 20.57 3.77
C LEU A 305 10.50 21.93 3.42
N ASN A 306 11.32 22.94 3.16
CA ASN A 306 10.85 24.15 2.49
C ASN A 306 10.42 23.84 1.04
N PRO A 307 9.61 24.70 0.38
CA PRO A 307 9.20 24.50 -1.01
C PRO A 307 10.34 24.40 -2.04
N ASP A 308 11.55 24.80 -1.66
CA ASP A 308 12.78 24.71 -2.46
C ASP A 308 13.66 23.49 -2.11
N GLY A 309 13.23 22.64 -1.19
CA GLY A 309 13.95 21.45 -0.74
C GLY A 309 14.95 21.71 0.40
N THR A 310 15.17 22.96 0.81
CA THR A 310 16.04 23.25 1.96
C THR A 310 15.40 22.79 3.27
N THR A 311 16.21 22.44 4.27
CA THR A 311 15.74 22.00 5.57
C THR A 311 15.30 23.18 6.43
N PRO A 312 14.05 23.23 6.94
CA PRO A 312 13.61 24.23 7.90
C PRO A 312 14.41 24.13 9.21
N THR A 313 14.88 25.26 9.73
CA THR A 313 15.68 25.33 10.96
C THR A 313 14.87 25.06 12.23
N ASP A 314 13.54 25.12 12.13
CA ASP A 314 12.57 24.80 13.17
C ASP A 314 12.14 23.33 13.16
N ASN A 315 12.76 22.46 12.33
CA ASN A 315 12.51 21.03 12.38
C ASN A 315 12.89 20.44 13.75
N PRO A 316 12.13 19.44 14.26
CA PRO A 316 12.27 18.95 15.63
C PRO A 316 13.64 18.36 15.95
N PHE A 317 14.33 17.81 14.94
CA PHE A 317 15.65 17.20 15.09
C PHE A 317 16.78 18.03 14.48
N PHE A 318 16.54 19.31 14.18
CA PHE A 318 17.53 20.17 13.54
C PHE A 318 18.82 20.28 14.38
N ALA A 319 18.69 20.58 15.67
CA ALA A 319 19.84 20.68 16.58
C ALA A 319 20.54 19.34 16.79
N ALA A 320 19.79 18.24 16.91
CA ALA A 320 20.34 16.90 17.08
C ALA A 320 21.18 16.48 15.86
N GLY A 321 20.64 16.68 14.66
CA GLY A 321 21.37 16.40 13.42
C GLY A 321 22.60 17.29 13.25
N ALA A 322 22.52 18.58 13.60
CA ALA A 322 23.67 19.48 13.58
C ALA A 322 24.80 19.02 14.52
N SER A 323 24.46 18.50 15.71
CA SER A 323 25.45 17.96 16.65
C SER A 323 26.12 16.67 16.15
N ILE A 324 25.41 15.85 15.38
CA ILE A 324 25.96 14.61 14.81
C ILE A 324 26.89 14.92 13.62
N GLY A 325 26.51 15.91 12.80
CA GLY A 325 27.28 16.32 11.63
C GLY A 325 27.31 15.29 10.49
N GLY A 326 27.99 15.65 9.40
CA GLY A 326 28.10 14.80 8.21
C GLY A 326 26.76 14.49 7.54
N GLU A 327 26.75 13.44 6.71
CA GLU A 327 25.57 13.00 5.96
C GLU A 327 24.42 12.58 6.88
N VAL A 328 24.71 11.77 7.91
CA VAL A 328 23.73 11.30 8.89
C VAL A 328 23.09 12.47 9.62
N GLY A 329 23.89 13.44 10.07
CA GLY A 329 23.39 14.65 10.73
C GLY A 329 22.49 15.46 9.81
N ALA A 330 22.91 15.71 8.57
CA ALA A 330 22.12 16.45 7.58
C ALA A 330 20.78 15.76 7.25
N ASN A 331 20.75 14.42 7.25
CA ASN A 331 19.53 13.65 7.05
C ASN A 331 18.59 13.72 8.26
N ILE A 332 19.12 13.63 9.49
CA ILE A 332 18.33 13.76 10.72
C ILE A 332 17.64 15.13 10.79
N GLN A 333 18.28 16.22 10.33
CA GLN A 333 17.66 17.55 10.33
C GLN A 333 16.38 17.64 9.50
N LYS A 334 16.18 16.77 8.49
CA LYS A 334 15.00 16.77 7.60
C LYS A 334 13.78 16.09 8.23
N ILE A 335 13.99 15.30 9.29
CA ILE A 335 12.96 14.43 9.87
C ILE A 335 11.97 15.26 10.69
N TYR A 336 10.69 15.05 10.43
CA TYR A 336 9.58 15.53 11.26
C TYR A 336 9.14 14.47 12.26
N SER A 337 9.02 13.22 11.83
CA SER A 337 8.75 12.05 12.67
C SER A 337 9.32 10.77 12.05
N TYR A 338 9.55 9.74 12.86
CA TYR A 338 10.12 8.44 12.43
C TYR A 338 9.47 7.25 13.18
N GLY A 339 9.93 6.03 12.96
CA GLY A 339 9.35 4.83 13.58
C GLY A 339 8.10 4.33 12.85
N HIS A 340 8.11 4.50 11.54
CA HIS A 340 6.98 4.43 10.61
C HIS A 340 7.17 3.20 9.69
N ARG A 341 6.13 2.37 9.46
CA ARG A 341 6.26 1.13 8.65
C ARG A 341 5.95 1.32 7.17
N ASN A 342 4.68 1.36 6.77
CA ASN A 342 4.26 1.48 5.37
C ASN A 342 2.99 2.31 5.24
N HIS A 343 3.07 3.42 4.53
CA HIS A 343 2.04 4.45 4.54
C HIS A 343 1.34 4.58 3.20
N PHE A 344 0.05 4.89 3.24
CA PHE A 344 -0.74 5.15 2.03
C PHE A 344 -1.53 6.46 2.10
N GLY A 345 -1.85 6.94 3.31
CA GLY A 345 -2.63 8.16 3.53
C GLY A 345 -1.86 9.20 4.35
N LEU A 346 -1.94 10.46 3.93
CA LEU A 346 -1.38 11.62 4.62
C LEU A 346 -2.28 12.83 4.36
N ALA A 347 -2.82 13.44 5.40
CA ALA A 347 -3.67 14.62 5.27
C ALA A 347 -3.54 15.56 6.47
N PHE A 348 -3.64 16.85 6.19
CA PHE A 348 -3.86 17.85 7.22
C PHE A 348 -5.37 18.00 7.45
N ASP A 349 -5.76 18.00 8.71
CA ASP A 349 -7.07 18.46 9.10
C ASP A 349 -7.21 19.95 8.74
N PRO A 350 -8.14 20.35 7.85
CA PRO A 350 -8.25 21.72 7.38
C PRO A 350 -8.67 22.73 8.47
N PHE A 351 -9.17 22.28 9.62
CA PHE A 351 -9.61 23.15 10.70
C PHE A 351 -8.57 23.33 11.79
N SER A 352 -7.93 22.25 12.25
CA SER A 352 -6.91 22.33 13.31
C SER A 352 -5.49 22.48 12.79
N GLY A 353 -5.23 22.09 11.54
CA GLY A 353 -3.87 21.96 11.00
C GLY A 353 -3.12 20.72 11.52
N ASN A 354 -3.77 19.81 12.26
CA ASN A 354 -3.16 18.56 12.70
C ASN A 354 -2.87 17.65 11.49
N LEU A 355 -1.68 17.05 11.47
CA LEU A 355 -1.29 16.06 10.46
C LEU A 355 -1.76 14.67 10.90
N TRP A 356 -2.33 13.91 9.97
CA TRP A 356 -2.78 12.54 10.18
C TRP A 356 -2.20 11.61 9.11
N ASN A 357 -1.87 10.38 9.49
CA ASN A 357 -1.54 9.32 8.55
C ASN A 357 -2.30 8.03 8.80
N ALA A 358 -2.39 7.23 7.75
CA ALA A 358 -2.78 5.83 7.78
C ALA A 358 -1.57 4.99 7.39
N GLU A 359 -1.27 3.96 8.17
CA GLU A 359 -0.20 3.02 7.87
C GLU A 359 -0.58 1.57 8.11
N ASN A 360 0.11 0.70 7.41
CA ASN A 360 -0.14 -0.72 7.41
C ASN A 360 0.95 -1.41 8.24
N GLY A 361 0.51 -2.12 9.26
CA GLY A 361 1.26 -3.14 9.96
C GLY A 361 1.52 -4.35 9.08
N ASP A 362 2.12 -5.37 9.68
CA ASP A 362 2.46 -6.59 8.97
C ASP A 362 1.29 -7.57 8.95
N ASP A 363 1.17 -8.35 10.02
CA ASP A 363 0.02 -9.23 10.21
C ASP A 363 -0.98 -8.66 11.22
N SER A 364 -0.58 -7.65 11.98
CA SER A 364 -1.34 -7.02 13.04
C SER A 364 -1.17 -5.51 13.07
N PHE A 365 -2.15 -4.85 13.70
CA PHE A 365 -2.13 -3.43 14.05
C PHE A 365 -1.78 -2.50 12.90
N ASP A 366 -2.62 -2.52 11.85
CA ASP A 366 -2.74 -1.36 10.97
C ASP A 366 -3.23 -0.16 11.77
N GLU A 367 -2.78 1.06 11.44
CA GLU A 367 -2.92 2.23 12.30
C GLU A 367 -3.47 3.47 11.60
N ILE A 368 -4.20 4.27 12.37
CA ILE A 368 -4.44 5.69 12.12
C ILE A 368 -3.69 6.46 13.20
N ASN A 369 -2.81 7.36 12.78
CA ASN A 369 -1.93 8.10 13.67
C ASN A 369 -2.15 9.61 13.50
N LYS A 370 -2.16 10.34 14.62
CA LYS A 370 -1.99 11.80 14.63
C LYS A 370 -0.50 12.11 14.71
N ILE A 371 0.04 12.75 13.68
CA ILE A 371 1.46 13.04 13.57
C ILE A 371 1.84 14.32 14.32
N VAL A 372 2.68 14.18 15.34
CA VAL A 372 3.29 15.30 16.08
C VAL A 372 4.76 15.51 15.70
N PRO A 373 5.29 16.76 15.76
CA PRO A 373 6.71 17.03 15.60
C PRO A 373 7.54 16.23 16.61
N GLY A 374 8.57 15.54 16.14
CA GLY A 374 9.45 14.74 16.98
C GLY A 374 8.87 13.37 17.39
N GLY A 375 7.70 13.00 16.86
CA GLY A 375 7.07 11.71 17.17
C GLY A 375 7.89 10.51 16.69
N ASN A 376 7.94 9.48 17.54
CA ASN A 376 8.45 8.13 17.24
C ASN A 376 7.27 7.14 17.31
N TYR A 377 6.92 6.52 16.18
CA TYR A 377 5.76 5.62 16.07
C TYR A 377 6.11 4.15 16.32
N GLY A 378 7.33 3.88 16.77
CA GLY A 378 7.67 2.63 17.45
C GLY A 378 8.02 1.44 16.55
N TRP A 379 7.70 1.47 15.25
CA TRP A 379 8.13 0.43 14.31
C TRP A 379 9.66 0.29 14.37
N ILE A 380 10.25 -0.91 14.48
CA ILE A 380 9.69 -2.27 14.43
C ILE A 380 9.43 -2.91 15.81
N GLN A 381 9.73 -2.18 16.89
CA GLN A 381 9.59 -2.70 18.26
C GLN A 381 8.13 -2.88 18.66
N THR A 382 7.23 -2.06 18.10
CA THR A 382 5.79 -2.12 18.34
C THR A 382 5.03 -1.62 17.11
N MET A 383 3.83 -2.18 16.91
CA MET A 383 2.71 -1.57 16.21
C MET A 383 1.47 -1.80 17.08
N GLY A 384 0.49 -0.93 16.96
CA GLY A 384 -0.65 -0.85 17.86
C GLY A 384 -0.29 -0.14 19.16
N PRO A 385 -1.28 0.04 20.05
CA PRO A 385 -1.04 0.66 21.34
C PRO A 385 -0.06 -0.17 22.18
N MET A 386 0.86 0.51 22.85
CA MET A 386 1.92 -0.07 23.67
C MET A 386 1.38 -1.07 24.71
N ALA A 387 0.18 -0.81 25.25
CA ALA A 387 -0.51 -1.71 26.18
C ALA A 387 -0.84 -3.10 25.59
N ARG A 388 -0.86 -3.23 24.26
CA ARG A 388 -1.18 -4.47 23.52
C ARG A 388 0.06 -5.16 22.93
N ILE A 389 1.28 -4.77 23.33
CA ILE A 389 2.54 -5.35 22.81
C ILE A 389 2.60 -6.89 22.87
N SER A 390 2.01 -7.52 23.89
CA SER A 390 1.96 -8.98 23.98
C SER A 390 1.13 -9.62 22.86
N GLN A 391 0.07 -8.93 22.40
CA GLN A 391 -0.74 -9.37 21.26
C GLN A 391 0.04 -9.18 19.96
N PHE A 392 0.67 -8.01 19.76
CA PHE A 392 1.55 -7.74 18.61
C PHE A 392 2.61 -8.84 18.48
N LYS A 393 3.40 -9.07 19.54
CA LYS A 393 4.40 -10.15 19.58
C LYS A 393 3.79 -11.52 19.23
N LYS A 394 2.64 -11.85 19.82
CA LYS A 394 2.02 -13.17 19.61
C LYS A 394 1.54 -13.36 18.19
N ILE A 395 0.97 -12.34 17.54
CA ILE A 395 0.49 -12.44 16.16
C ILE A 395 1.68 -12.60 15.23
N GLU A 396 2.69 -11.72 15.34
CA GLU A 396 3.88 -11.76 14.47
C GLU A 396 4.74 -13.03 14.67
N MET A 397 4.74 -13.62 15.87
CA MET A 397 5.43 -14.90 16.12
C MET A 397 4.69 -16.14 15.61
N ASN A 398 3.36 -16.09 15.49
CA ASN A 398 2.55 -17.29 15.20
C ASN A 398 1.95 -17.30 13.79
N PHE A 399 2.26 -16.31 12.95
CA PHE A 399 1.77 -16.28 11.58
C PHE A 399 2.57 -17.23 10.68
N TYR A 400 1.89 -18.16 10.02
CA TYR A 400 2.50 -19.08 9.07
C TYR A 400 2.61 -18.41 7.70
N ASN A 401 3.82 -18.26 7.17
CA ASN A 401 4.05 -17.81 5.80
C ASN A 401 3.86 -19.00 4.83
N PRO A 402 2.82 -19.01 3.98
CA PRO A 402 2.55 -20.12 3.07
C PRO A 402 3.53 -20.19 1.89
N VAL A 403 4.25 -19.10 1.59
CA VAL A 403 5.26 -19.05 0.53
C VAL A 403 6.56 -19.71 0.98
N THR A 404 6.95 -19.51 2.24
CA THR A 404 8.18 -20.08 2.80
C THR A 404 7.97 -21.33 3.65
N ALA A 405 6.70 -21.69 3.91
CA ALA A 405 6.31 -22.78 4.80
C ALA A 405 6.90 -22.68 6.22
N THR A 406 7.09 -21.45 6.72
CA THR A 406 7.69 -21.16 8.03
C THR A 406 6.68 -20.49 8.96
N LEU A 407 6.70 -20.87 10.24
CA LEU A 407 5.99 -20.16 11.32
C LEU A 407 6.82 -18.94 11.78
N GLY A 408 6.19 -17.78 11.87
CA GLY A 408 6.66 -16.63 12.66
C GLY A 408 7.63 -15.68 11.97
N THR A 409 7.32 -15.19 10.77
CA THR A 409 8.09 -14.11 10.16
C THR A 409 7.18 -13.00 9.69
N LEU A 410 7.52 -11.76 10.05
CA LEU A 410 7.10 -10.56 9.34
C LEU A 410 7.15 -10.81 7.82
N GLN A 411 6.20 -10.29 7.04
CA GLN A 411 6.10 -10.41 5.58
C GLN A 411 7.43 -10.16 4.87
N GLN A 412 8.32 -9.38 5.49
CA GLN A 412 9.72 -9.29 5.12
C GLN A 412 10.57 -9.90 6.23
N ILE A 413 11.16 -11.09 5.97
CA ILE A 413 12.04 -11.84 6.89
C ILE A 413 13.33 -11.04 7.13
N ARG A 414 13.23 -9.98 7.92
CA ARG A 414 14.30 -9.02 8.04
C ARG A 414 14.64 -8.71 9.50
N TYR A 415 13.67 -8.83 10.43
CA TYR A 415 13.88 -8.75 11.88
C TYR A 415 13.28 -9.98 12.58
N PRO A 416 14.03 -10.73 13.42
CA PRO A 416 13.47 -11.88 14.12
C PRO A 416 12.37 -11.44 15.10
N THR A 417 11.13 -11.89 14.88
CA THR A 417 9.95 -11.57 15.71
C THR A 417 10.13 -11.97 17.18
N THR A 418 11.03 -12.92 17.47
CA THR A 418 11.44 -13.28 18.83
C THR A 418 12.03 -12.12 19.63
N ARG A 419 12.60 -11.11 18.96
CA ARG A 419 13.18 -9.91 19.57
C ARG A 419 12.14 -8.82 19.92
N ILE A 420 10.89 -8.95 19.46
CA ILE A 420 9.81 -8.07 19.91
C ILE A 420 9.69 -8.19 21.43
N ALA A 421 9.52 -7.06 22.13
CA ALA A 421 9.40 -7.04 23.58
C ALA A 421 8.13 -7.79 24.06
N TYR A 422 8.18 -8.33 25.28
CA TYR A 422 7.05 -9.03 25.91
C TYR A 422 6.31 -8.17 26.94
N SER A 423 6.78 -6.94 27.19
CA SER A 423 6.14 -5.99 28.11
C SER A 423 6.27 -4.55 27.59
N PRO A 424 5.32 -3.67 27.94
CA PRO A 424 5.36 -2.25 27.57
C PRO A 424 6.67 -1.56 27.96
N ALA A 425 7.14 -1.78 29.19
CA ALA A 425 8.36 -1.15 29.70
C ALA A 425 9.60 -1.56 28.90
N LEU A 426 9.71 -2.84 28.53
CA LEU A 426 10.81 -3.32 27.71
C LEU A 426 10.73 -2.75 26.29
N ALA A 427 9.54 -2.71 25.69
CA ALA A 427 9.34 -2.15 24.35
C ALA A 427 9.79 -0.68 24.30
N LEU A 428 9.34 0.14 25.25
CA LEU A 428 9.75 1.54 25.38
C LEU A 428 11.27 1.68 25.57
N SER A 429 11.88 0.82 26.39
CA SER A 429 13.33 0.84 26.60
C SER A 429 14.15 0.41 25.37
N ASN A 430 13.54 -0.34 24.44
CA ASN A 430 14.19 -0.76 23.20
C ASN A 430 14.12 0.30 22.09
N LEU A 431 13.26 1.32 22.23
CA LEU A 431 13.11 2.36 21.22
C LEU A 431 14.41 3.13 21.04
N PHE A 432 14.76 3.41 19.79
CA PHE A 432 15.82 4.36 19.49
C PHE A 432 15.27 5.77 19.67
N ALA A 433 15.88 6.58 20.53
CA ALA A 433 15.46 7.94 20.81
C ALA A 433 16.46 8.95 20.25
N LEU A 434 16.06 9.67 19.19
CA LEU A 434 16.73 10.91 18.83
C LEU A 434 16.51 11.94 19.96
N PRO A 435 17.49 12.81 20.28
CA PRO A 435 17.28 13.87 21.25
C PRO A 435 16.01 14.68 20.95
N GLY A 436 15.10 14.75 21.92
CA GLY A 436 13.81 15.43 21.79
C GLY A 436 12.67 14.58 21.22
N SER A 437 12.89 13.31 20.87
CA SER A 437 11.81 12.46 20.37
C SER A 437 10.88 11.98 21.49
N THR A 438 9.62 11.72 21.12
CA THR A 438 8.60 11.18 22.03
C THR A 438 7.83 10.05 21.36
N TYR A 439 7.64 8.94 22.06
CA TYR A 439 6.80 7.84 21.58
C TYR A 439 5.33 8.28 21.51
N GLN A 440 4.61 7.82 20.50
CA GLN A 440 3.17 8.07 20.32
C GLN A 440 2.44 6.74 20.11
N ASP A 441 1.36 6.54 20.86
CA ASP A 441 0.39 5.48 20.56
C ASP A 441 -0.49 5.89 19.36
N PRO A 442 -1.01 4.92 18.59
CA PRO A 442 -1.99 5.19 17.55
C PRO A 442 -3.31 5.72 18.10
N GLU A 443 -4.02 6.50 17.28
CA GLU A 443 -5.37 6.97 17.61
C GLU A 443 -6.42 5.89 17.39
N MET A 444 -6.15 4.95 16.47
CA MET A 444 -6.89 3.70 16.32
C MET A 444 -6.04 2.64 15.63
N SER A 445 -6.28 1.38 15.95
CA SER A 445 -5.68 0.24 15.23
C SER A 445 -6.67 -0.90 14.97
N TRP A 446 -6.34 -1.78 14.02
CA TRP A 446 -7.00 -3.08 13.85
C TRP A 446 -6.10 -4.22 14.31
N ARG A 447 -6.56 -5.03 15.27
CA ARG A 447 -5.75 -6.08 15.90
C ARG A 447 -5.11 -7.00 14.86
N TYR A 448 -5.88 -7.48 13.89
CA TYR A 448 -5.39 -8.12 12.68
C TYR A 448 -5.54 -7.17 11.49
N ALA A 449 -4.58 -7.22 10.58
CA ALA A 449 -4.48 -6.29 9.46
C ALA A 449 -5.81 -6.08 8.71
N VAL A 450 -6.27 -4.83 8.65
CA VAL A 450 -7.30 -4.24 7.78
C VAL A 450 -6.65 -2.98 7.22
N PRO A 451 -6.07 -3.02 6.01
CA PRO A 451 -5.07 -2.04 5.61
C PRO A 451 -5.73 -0.73 5.19
N PRO A 452 -5.64 0.36 5.99
CA PRO A 452 -6.13 1.66 5.57
C PRO A 452 -5.26 2.19 4.43
N SER A 453 -5.88 2.96 3.53
CA SER A 453 -5.20 3.58 2.40
C SER A 453 -5.22 5.11 2.51
N ALA A 454 -5.83 5.80 1.54
CA ALA A 454 -5.91 7.25 1.49
C ALA A 454 -6.66 7.83 2.69
N ILE A 455 -6.23 9.02 3.14
CA ILE A 455 -6.97 9.86 4.09
C ILE A 455 -7.36 11.15 3.38
N GLY A 456 -8.62 11.58 3.55
CA GLY A 456 -9.09 12.90 3.16
C GLY A 456 -10.04 13.48 4.21
N PHE A 457 -10.17 14.81 4.23
CA PHE A 457 -11.13 15.50 5.09
C PHE A 457 -12.20 16.18 4.24
N VAL A 458 -13.44 16.15 4.73
CA VAL A 458 -14.52 16.97 4.18
C VAL A 458 -14.33 18.42 4.63
N ASN A 459 -14.11 19.31 3.67
CA ASN A 459 -14.01 20.75 3.92
C ASN A 459 -15.32 21.46 3.55
N GLY A 460 -16.05 21.93 4.56
CA GLY A 460 -17.36 22.57 4.38
C GLY A 460 -18.53 21.61 4.56
N THR A 461 -19.70 21.98 4.02
CA THR A 461 -20.99 21.32 4.31
C THR A 461 -21.69 20.74 3.08
N ALA A 462 -20.99 20.56 1.95
CA ALA A 462 -21.63 20.14 0.71
C ALA A 462 -22.21 18.70 0.79
N LEU A 463 -21.60 17.84 1.61
CA LEU A 463 -22.13 16.50 1.94
C LEU A 463 -23.21 16.55 3.04
N GLY A 464 -23.48 17.73 3.61
CA GLY A 464 -24.35 17.93 4.77
C GLY A 464 -23.56 18.21 6.06
N ALA A 465 -24.19 18.90 7.01
CA ALA A 465 -23.55 19.34 8.26
C ALA A 465 -22.99 18.18 9.10
N ASN A 466 -23.58 16.98 9.00
CA ASN A 466 -23.14 15.78 9.73
C ASN A 466 -21.76 15.26 9.31
N TYR A 467 -21.29 15.65 8.12
CA TYR A 467 -20.01 15.25 7.56
C TYR A 467 -18.97 16.37 7.56
N ALA A 468 -19.35 17.59 7.95
CA ALA A 468 -18.43 18.73 7.95
C ALA A 468 -17.22 18.45 8.87
N GLY A 469 -16.01 18.51 8.30
CA GLY A 469 -14.78 18.22 9.03
C GLY A 469 -14.58 16.76 9.44
N SER A 470 -15.38 15.83 8.92
CA SER A 470 -15.12 14.39 9.10
C SER A 470 -13.89 13.94 8.31
N MET A 471 -13.18 12.94 8.83
CA MET A 471 -12.09 12.26 8.16
C MET A 471 -12.64 11.03 7.43
N TRP A 472 -12.18 10.80 6.21
CA TRP A 472 -12.57 9.69 5.35
C TRP A 472 -11.34 8.89 4.98
N ILE A 473 -11.43 7.57 5.14
CA ILE A 473 -10.30 6.65 4.93
C ILE A 473 -10.72 5.53 3.99
N GLY A 474 -9.89 5.26 2.98
CA GLY A 474 -10.07 4.12 2.09
C GLY A 474 -9.42 2.83 2.62
N GLU A 475 -9.66 1.71 1.95
CA GLU A 475 -8.94 0.45 2.18
C GLU A 475 -8.01 0.11 1.02
N ALA A 476 -6.84 -0.46 1.33
CA ALA A 476 -5.83 -0.86 0.35
C ALA A 476 -6.13 -2.21 -0.34
N ARG A 477 -7.37 -2.71 -0.27
CA ARG A 477 -7.77 -4.03 -0.81
C ARG A 477 -9.15 -4.02 -1.42
N THR A 478 -9.39 -4.97 -2.33
CA THR A 478 -10.70 -5.20 -2.97
C THR A 478 -11.33 -6.55 -2.62
N THR A 479 -10.61 -7.44 -1.94
CA THR A 479 -11.08 -8.82 -1.67
C THR A 479 -11.14 -9.11 -0.17
N SER A 480 -12.19 -9.81 0.27
CA SER A 480 -12.29 -10.38 1.62
C SER A 480 -11.62 -11.77 1.70
N ILE A 481 -11.26 -12.26 2.89
CA ILE A 481 -10.56 -13.54 3.11
C ILE A 481 -11.25 -14.75 2.47
N THR A 482 -12.58 -14.76 2.32
CA THR A 482 -13.30 -15.93 1.82
C THR A 482 -13.18 -16.13 0.30
N GLY A 483 -12.35 -15.33 -0.39
CA GLY A 483 -12.26 -15.37 -1.85
C GLY A 483 -13.59 -14.94 -2.51
N GLY A 484 -14.45 -14.29 -1.74
CA GLY A 484 -15.75 -13.78 -2.16
C GLY A 484 -15.85 -12.27 -2.02
N THR A 485 -16.78 -11.69 -2.76
CA THR A 485 -17.23 -10.29 -2.69
C THR A 485 -18.13 -10.01 -1.48
N THR A 486 -18.21 -10.93 -0.51
CA THR A 486 -19.14 -10.88 0.62
C THR A 486 -18.39 -10.84 1.95
N GLY A 487 -18.03 -9.62 2.36
CA GLY A 487 -17.45 -9.28 3.65
C GLY A 487 -17.63 -7.79 3.92
N THR A 488 -17.53 -7.35 5.17
CA THR A 488 -17.80 -5.95 5.57
C THR A 488 -17.04 -4.93 4.72
N PHE A 489 -15.81 -5.26 4.30
CA PHE A 489 -14.96 -4.40 3.50
C PHE A 489 -14.70 -4.93 2.07
N ALA A 490 -15.55 -5.83 1.56
CA ALA A 490 -15.39 -6.34 0.20
C ALA A 490 -15.53 -5.23 -0.87
N GLY A 491 -14.73 -5.34 -1.93
CA GLY A 491 -14.75 -4.41 -3.06
C GLY A 491 -13.99 -3.10 -2.84
N GLY A 492 -13.42 -2.86 -1.66
CA GLY A 492 -12.78 -1.60 -1.28
C GLY A 492 -13.71 -0.74 -0.45
N ALA A 493 -13.46 -0.73 0.85
CA ALA A 493 -14.24 0.04 1.81
C ALA A 493 -13.85 1.52 1.84
N LEU A 494 -14.84 2.32 2.22
CA LEU A 494 -14.68 3.71 2.61
C LEU A 494 -15.23 3.84 4.03
N MET A 495 -14.42 4.38 4.94
CA MET A 495 -14.72 4.57 6.35
C MET A 495 -14.79 6.05 6.69
N VAL A 496 -15.66 6.42 7.63
CA VAL A 496 -15.79 7.79 8.13
C VAL A 496 -15.51 7.86 9.63
N PHE A 497 -14.67 8.82 10.01
CA PHE A 497 -14.32 9.11 11.39
C PHE A 497 -14.73 10.54 11.73
N ARG A 498 -15.40 10.69 12.87
CA ARG A 498 -15.56 11.99 13.52
C ARG A 498 -14.34 12.26 14.37
N LEU A 499 -14.03 13.54 14.55
CA LEU A 499 -13.04 13.97 15.52
C LEU A 499 -13.76 14.54 16.74
N THR A 500 -13.07 14.50 17.88
CA THR A 500 -13.49 15.22 19.09
C THR A 500 -13.67 16.72 18.80
N PRO A 501 -14.43 17.47 19.63
CA PRO A 501 -14.68 18.90 19.39
C PRO A 501 -13.42 19.76 19.25
N ASP A 502 -12.35 19.42 19.97
CA ASP A 502 -11.03 20.05 19.87
C ASP A 502 -10.18 19.55 18.69
N ARG A 503 -10.70 18.54 17.97
CA ARG A 503 -10.10 17.87 16.82
C ARG A 503 -8.73 17.25 17.12
N ALA A 504 -8.47 16.97 18.40
CA ALA A 504 -7.23 16.37 18.86
C ALA A 504 -7.24 14.83 18.80
N HIS A 505 -8.43 14.22 18.76
CA HIS A 505 -8.59 12.77 18.78
C HIS A 505 -9.68 12.29 17.82
N LEU A 506 -9.62 11.00 17.44
CA LEU A 506 -10.77 10.33 16.85
C LEU A 506 -11.89 10.21 17.90
N ASP A 507 -13.12 10.55 17.51
CA ASP A 507 -14.31 10.33 18.35
C ASP A 507 -14.91 8.96 18.03
N LEU A 508 -14.51 7.97 18.83
CA LEU A 508 -14.99 6.59 18.75
C LEU A 508 -16.10 6.29 19.77
N SER A 509 -16.59 7.31 20.48
CA SER A 509 -17.53 7.14 21.60
C SER A 509 -18.90 6.58 21.20
N ALA A 510 -19.25 6.68 19.92
CA ALA A 510 -20.50 6.14 19.37
C ALA A 510 -20.51 4.60 19.30
N ASP A 511 -19.35 3.95 19.29
CA ASP A 511 -19.24 2.49 19.29
C ASP A 511 -18.47 2.02 20.52
N VAL A 512 -19.19 1.45 21.48
CA VAL A 512 -18.62 0.98 22.75
C VAL A 512 -17.53 -0.09 22.56
N ARG A 513 -17.50 -0.76 21.41
CA ARG A 513 -16.48 -1.77 21.08
C ARG A 513 -15.14 -1.13 20.74
N LEU A 514 -15.13 0.10 20.22
CA LEU A 514 -13.93 0.83 19.79
C LEU A 514 -13.38 1.80 20.86
N VAL A 515 -13.89 1.75 22.09
CA VAL A 515 -13.51 2.69 23.17
C VAL A 515 -12.04 2.52 23.58
N ASP A 516 -11.49 1.31 23.44
CA ASP A 516 -10.08 1.03 23.69
C ASP A 516 -9.18 1.35 22.49
N ARG A 517 -9.76 1.93 21.42
CA ARG A 517 -9.11 2.32 20.16
C ARG A 517 -8.55 1.14 19.37
N VAL A 518 -8.96 -0.09 19.65
CA VAL A 518 -8.55 -1.26 18.88
C VAL A 518 -9.79 -1.98 18.35
N ALA A 519 -9.93 -2.03 17.02
CA ALA A 519 -10.86 -2.94 16.39
C ALA A 519 -10.31 -4.37 16.56
N ASP A 520 -10.91 -5.07 17.51
CA ASP A 520 -10.57 -6.39 18.04
C ASP A 520 -11.08 -7.53 17.13
N ASN A 521 -10.86 -7.41 15.82
CA ASN A 521 -11.38 -8.29 14.79
C ASN A 521 -11.03 -9.79 15.01
N GLY A 522 -12.07 -10.62 15.01
CA GLY A 522 -11.99 -12.06 15.28
C GLY A 522 -11.62 -12.45 16.73
N THR A 523 -11.65 -13.76 17.02
CA THR A 523 -11.40 -14.31 18.36
C THR A 523 -9.92 -14.37 18.75
N TYR A 524 -9.60 -13.98 20.00
CA TYR A 524 -8.25 -14.07 20.58
C TYR A 524 -8.24 -14.87 21.89
N PRO A 525 -7.26 -15.78 22.10
CA PRO A 525 -6.29 -16.25 21.11
C PRO A 525 -6.98 -17.02 19.98
N PRO A 526 -6.40 -17.09 18.77
CA PRO A 526 -6.96 -17.90 17.70
C PRO A 526 -7.03 -19.37 18.17
N PRO A 527 -8.05 -20.15 17.74
CA PRO A 527 -8.16 -21.55 18.11
C PRO A 527 -6.89 -22.33 17.75
N VAL A 528 -6.44 -23.21 18.65
CA VAL A 528 -5.22 -24.01 18.45
C VAL A 528 -5.33 -24.79 17.14
N GLY A 529 -4.32 -24.67 16.27
CA GLY A 529 -4.28 -25.35 14.96
C GLY A 529 -4.97 -24.58 13.82
N THR A 530 -5.54 -23.39 14.07
CA THR A 530 -5.98 -22.52 12.99
C THR A 530 -4.81 -21.71 12.44
N ASN A 531 -4.67 -21.69 11.11
CA ASN A 531 -3.77 -20.75 10.46
C ASN A 531 -4.45 -19.37 10.50
N PRO A 532 -3.87 -18.36 11.17
CA PRO A 532 -4.44 -17.01 11.21
C PRO A 532 -4.55 -16.37 9.81
N ALA A 533 -3.83 -16.91 8.80
CA ALA A 533 -3.93 -16.50 7.40
C ALA A 533 -5.15 -17.08 6.65
N THR A 534 -5.78 -18.15 7.14
CA THR A 534 -6.96 -18.77 6.49
C THR A 534 -8.24 -18.69 7.30
N ALA A 535 -8.17 -18.47 8.61
CA ALA A 535 -9.33 -18.14 9.41
C ALA A 535 -9.62 -16.64 9.29
N GLY A 536 -10.89 -16.26 9.15
CA GLY A 536 -11.36 -14.90 8.86
C GLY A 536 -11.06 -13.85 9.94
N PHE A 537 -9.78 -13.61 10.21
CA PHE A 537 -9.23 -12.67 11.19
C PHE A 537 -8.71 -11.40 10.51
N LYS A 538 -7.76 -11.51 9.56
CA LYS A 538 -7.35 -10.34 8.76
C LYS A 538 -8.49 -9.92 7.83
N PHE A 539 -8.53 -8.63 7.51
CA PHE A 539 -9.50 -8.03 6.59
C PHE A 539 -10.96 -8.24 7.06
N ASP A 540 -11.15 -8.62 8.33
CA ASP A 540 -12.45 -8.68 8.97
C ASP A 540 -12.74 -7.32 9.60
N GLY A 541 -13.76 -6.65 9.07
CA GLY A 541 -14.24 -5.36 9.53
C GLY A 541 -15.40 -5.41 10.51
N ARG A 542 -15.81 -6.60 11.00
CA ARG A 542 -17.03 -6.81 11.82
C ARG A 542 -17.10 -6.08 13.16
N GLU A 543 -16.03 -5.46 13.63
CA GLU A 543 -16.09 -4.61 14.84
C GLU A 543 -16.03 -3.13 14.50
N SER A 544 -15.40 -2.82 13.38
CA SER A 544 -15.31 -1.48 12.80
C SER A 544 -16.40 -1.21 11.76
N GLU A 545 -17.47 -2.02 11.69
CA GLU A 545 -18.53 -1.89 10.69
C GLU A 545 -19.38 -0.64 10.89
N SER A 546 -19.39 -0.10 12.12
CA SER A 546 -20.01 1.20 12.44
C SER A 546 -19.32 2.38 11.74
N LEU A 547 -18.07 2.21 11.32
CA LEU A 547 -17.30 3.22 10.58
C LEU A 547 -17.54 3.16 9.06
N LEU A 548 -18.14 2.08 8.56
CA LEU A 548 -18.35 1.84 7.13
C LEU A 548 -19.37 2.82 6.55
N ILE A 549 -18.94 3.65 5.59
CA ILE A 549 -19.82 4.56 4.85
C ILE A 549 -20.01 4.15 3.39
N GLY A 550 -19.07 3.38 2.82
CA GLY A 550 -19.16 2.96 1.43
C GLY A 550 -18.40 1.68 1.10
N GLN A 551 -18.81 1.04 0.00
CA GLN A 551 -18.24 -0.21 -0.52
C GLN A 551 -18.09 -0.15 -2.04
N ASN A 552 -17.24 -1.04 -2.57
CA ASN A 552 -16.93 -1.15 -4.00
C ASN A 552 -16.25 0.09 -4.57
N PHE A 553 -15.41 0.76 -3.79
CA PHE A 553 -14.60 1.90 -4.25
C PHE A 553 -13.28 1.47 -4.89
N GLY A 554 -12.96 0.17 -4.91
CA GLY A 554 -11.65 -0.31 -5.29
C GLY A 554 -10.58 0.08 -4.25
N VAL A 555 -9.30 0.01 -4.64
CA VAL A 555 -8.21 0.54 -3.80
C VAL A 555 -8.19 2.06 -3.93
N ALA A 556 -8.67 2.76 -2.92
CA ALA A 556 -8.62 4.22 -2.87
C ALA A 556 -7.20 4.70 -2.58
N THR A 557 -6.60 5.47 -3.48
CA THR A 557 -5.21 5.95 -3.37
C THR A 557 -5.12 7.44 -3.04
N ASP A 558 -6.22 8.17 -3.21
CA ASP A 558 -6.34 9.57 -2.82
C ASP A 558 -7.80 9.93 -2.51
N ILE A 559 -7.99 10.80 -1.52
CA ILE A 559 -9.31 11.35 -1.15
C ILE A 559 -9.13 12.85 -0.90
N GLN A 560 -9.87 13.69 -1.63
CA GLN A 560 -9.75 15.14 -1.53
C GLN A 560 -11.10 15.83 -1.62
N THR A 561 -11.29 16.90 -0.85
CA THR A 561 -12.42 17.81 -1.09
C THR A 561 -12.09 18.71 -2.29
N GLY A 562 -12.96 18.71 -3.30
CA GLY A 562 -12.82 19.55 -4.48
C GLY A 562 -13.20 21.02 -4.25
N PRO A 563 -12.93 21.91 -5.22
CA PRO A 563 -13.30 23.33 -5.14
C PRO A 563 -14.81 23.58 -5.01
N ASP A 564 -15.64 22.59 -5.34
CA ASP A 564 -17.10 22.60 -5.17
C ASP A 564 -17.57 22.10 -3.79
N GLY A 565 -16.64 21.74 -2.91
CA GLY A 565 -16.91 21.19 -1.59
C GLY A 565 -17.29 19.71 -1.59
N LEU A 566 -17.36 19.04 -2.75
CA LEU A 566 -17.66 17.61 -2.85
C LEU A 566 -16.41 16.77 -2.58
N LEU A 567 -16.61 15.50 -2.20
CA LEU A 567 -15.51 14.61 -1.85
C LEU A 567 -15.17 13.72 -3.04
N TYR A 568 -13.92 13.75 -3.50
CA TYR A 568 -13.42 12.98 -4.63
C TYR A 568 -12.56 11.82 -4.14
N VAL A 569 -12.74 10.64 -4.73
CA VAL A 569 -12.01 9.41 -4.40
C VAL A 569 -11.32 8.90 -5.66
N VAL A 570 -10.00 8.84 -5.64
CA VAL A 570 -9.21 8.20 -6.71
C VAL A 570 -9.15 6.70 -6.45
N SER A 571 -9.68 5.91 -7.38
CA SER A 571 -9.68 4.46 -7.31
C SER A 571 -8.66 3.85 -8.26
N ASN A 572 -7.62 3.25 -7.69
CA ASN A 572 -6.52 2.65 -8.44
C ASN A 572 -6.96 1.43 -9.25
N THR A 573 -7.69 0.51 -8.61
CA THR A 573 -8.11 -0.76 -9.24
C THR A 573 -9.22 -0.58 -10.25
N ASP A 574 -10.07 0.44 -10.06
CA ASP A 574 -11.20 0.67 -10.96
C ASP A 574 -10.80 1.57 -12.13
N GLY A 575 -9.63 2.22 -12.06
CA GLY A 575 -9.18 3.15 -13.08
C GLY A 575 -10.09 4.36 -13.20
N ALA A 576 -10.56 4.89 -12.07
CA ALA A 576 -11.59 5.91 -12.02
C ALA A 576 -11.38 6.94 -10.92
N VAL A 577 -12.03 8.10 -11.09
CA VAL A 577 -12.27 9.06 -10.00
C VAL A 577 -13.77 9.11 -9.76
N TYR A 578 -14.17 8.88 -8.50
CA TYR A 578 -15.54 9.02 -8.04
C TYR A 578 -15.72 10.35 -7.33
N VAL A 579 -16.93 10.91 -7.38
CA VAL A 579 -17.35 12.05 -6.56
C VAL A 579 -18.53 11.67 -5.69
N ILE A 580 -18.46 12.05 -4.43
CA ILE A 580 -19.49 11.89 -3.42
C ILE A 580 -20.09 13.25 -3.12
N GLY A 581 -21.41 13.34 -3.22
CA GLY A 581 -22.18 14.54 -2.90
C GLY A 581 -23.51 14.20 -2.27
N ARG A 582 -24.36 15.21 -2.11
CA ARG A 582 -25.69 15.04 -1.50
C ARG A 582 -26.74 14.70 -2.56
N THR A 583 -27.64 13.79 -2.22
CA THR A 583 -28.85 13.54 -3.02
C THR A 583 -29.63 14.84 -3.14
N ARG A 584 -29.82 15.33 -4.38
CA ARG A 584 -30.71 16.47 -4.61
C ARG A 584 -32.13 16.02 -4.29
N VAL A 585 -32.67 16.48 -3.17
CA VAL A 585 -34.11 16.38 -2.92
C VAL A 585 -34.76 17.33 -3.91
N SER A 586 -35.47 16.80 -4.91
CA SER A 586 -36.40 17.62 -5.70
C SER A 586 -37.30 18.35 -4.72
N PRO A 587 -37.44 19.70 -4.78
CA PRO A 587 -38.42 20.38 -3.97
C PRO A 587 -39.80 19.73 -4.22
N PRO A 588 -40.61 19.51 -3.17
CA PRO A 588 -41.94 18.95 -3.32
C PRO A 588 -42.84 19.78 -4.25
#